data_AF-A0A218VSJ5-F1
#
_entry.id   AF-A0A218VSJ5-F1
#
_cell.length_a   1.000
_cell.length_b   1.000
_cell.length_c   1.000
_cell.angle_alpha   90.00
_cell.angle_beta   90.00
_cell.angle_gamma   90.00
#
_symmetry.space_group_name_H-M   'P 1'
#
loop_
_entity.id
_entity.type
_entity.pdbx_description
1 polymer ?
#
loop_
_entity_poly.entity_id
_entity_poly.type
_entity_poly.pdbx_seq_one_letter_code
_entity_poly.pdbx_strand_id
1 'polypeptide(L)'
;MGSIFSYLKQRTQVYTWQHPATTNSSQTRVPLPLPSQRTMSKEEVQNHRRSATKKKYSFIADNFTSLDQVTAALREAGLESSNLIVGIDFTKSNEWTGKASFGNRSLHTIGNTPNPYESAISVIGKTLAPFDEDNLIPCFGFGDATTHDQEVFSFHSDHSPCHGFEEVLTCYRRIVPNLRLAGPTSYGPVVEAAVDIVERSGGQFHVLVIIADGQVTRSVDTQDGELSPQEERTIQSIVTASSYPLSIVLVGVGDGPWDDTKKFDDKIPARDFDNFQFVNFTSIMLRSGTQSEKEASFALAALMEIPFQYKAVTELRILGRVTGKAKRINPRPPPVPHRPQTVLTREPSNPSATTADDQNQACPICLTNRKDMAFGCGHMVSCSKFSSHFVSVYLLHCFLPEAFAI
;
A
#
# COMPACT_ATOMS: atom_id res chain seq x y z
N MET A 1 6.10 4.17 -27.87
CA MET A 1 6.84 2.89 -27.77
C MET A 1 8.32 3.20 -27.64
N GLY A 2 8.97 2.63 -26.62
CA GLY A 2 10.43 2.60 -26.46
C GLY A 2 11.03 3.70 -25.56
N SER A 3 10.99 3.55 -24.22
CA SER A 3 11.92 4.28 -23.32
C SER A 3 11.98 3.80 -21.84
N ILE A 4 11.70 2.53 -21.51
CA ILE A 4 11.95 1.99 -20.13
C ILE A 4 13.11 0.99 -20.11
N PHE A 5 13.38 0.33 -21.23
CA PHE A 5 14.52 -0.61 -21.34
C PHE A 5 15.89 0.09 -21.31
N SER A 6 15.96 1.40 -21.55
CA SER A 6 17.20 2.18 -21.55
C SER A 6 17.74 2.43 -20.14
N TYR A 7 16.87 2.60 -19.15
CA TYR A 7 17.29 2.90 -17.77
C TYR A 7 17.78 1.65 -17.00
N LEU A 8 17.15 0.49 -17.23
CA LEU A 8 17.47 -0.77 -16.54
C LEU A 8 18.68 -1.53 -17.11
N LYS A 9 19.29 -1.06 -18.21
CA LYS A 9 20.40 -1.73 -18.90
C LYS A 9 21.79 -1.20 -18.53
N GLN A 10 21.90 -0.11 -17.76
CA GLN A 10 23.16 0.64 -17.60
C GLN A 10 24.11 0.15 -16.50
N ARG A 11 23.94 -1.07 -15.96
CA ARG A 11 24.93 -1.68 -15.05
C ARG A 11 25.22 -3.15 -15.40
N THR A 12 25.82 -3.36 -16.56
CA THR A 12 26.62 -4.55 -16.85
C THR A 12 27.92 -4.11 -17.53
N GLN A 13 29.03 -4.18 -16.79
CA GLN A 13 30.36 -3.94 -17.34
C GLN A 13 30.67 -4.99 -18.40
N VAL A 14 30.97 -4.53 -19.61
CA VAL A 14 31.43 -5.33 -20.75
C VAL A 14 32.92 -5.56 -20.58
N TYR A 15 33.33 -6.82 -20.37
CA TYR A 15 34.72 -7.24 -20.60
C TYR A 15 34.89 -7.53 -22.10
N THR A 16 35.62 -6.67 -22.80
CA THR A 16 36.07 -6.87 -24.18
C THR A 16 37.22 -7.87 -24.22
N TRP A 17 37.02 -9.00 -24.90
CA TRP A 17 38.12 -9.90 -25.28
C TRP A 17 38.78 -9.40 -26.55
N GLN A 18 40.06 -9.01 -26.45
CA GLN A 18 40.93 -8.80 -27.60
C GLN A 18 41.61 -10.12 -27.98
N HIS A 19 41.60 -10.47 -29.27
CA HIS A 19 42.36 -11.59 -29.82
C HIS A 19 43.86 -11.22 -29.95
N PRO A 20 44.80 -12.11 -29.57
CA PRO A 20 46.17 -12.01 -30.03
C PRO A 20 46.45 -12.93 -31.22
N ALA A 21 47.22 -12.38 -32.15
CA ALA A 21 47.74 -13.02 -33.34
C ALA A 21 48.76 -14.14 -33.02
N THR A 22 48.88 -15.06 -33.98
CA THR A 22 49.80 -16.19 -34.01
C THR A 22 51.26 -15.77 -34.22
N THR A 23 52.17 -16.23 -33.37
CA THR A 23 53.59 -16.41 -33.71
C THR A 23 54.18 -17.63 -33.00
N ASN A 24 54.80 -18.50 -33.80
CA ASN A 24 55.61 -19.66 -33.41
C ASN A 24 56.85 -19.22 -32.62
N SER A 25 57.13 -19.87 -31.48
CA SER A 25 58.51 -20.26 -31.13
C SER A 25 58.51 -21.37 -30.08
N SER A 26 59.39 -22.33 -30.31
CA SER A 26 59.62 -23.53 -29.52
C SER A 26 60.28 -23.19 -28.19
N GLN A 27 59.68 -23.56 -27.05
CA GLN A 27 60.38 -23.62 -25.77
C GLN A 27 59.76 -24.66 -24.81
N THR A 28 60.68 -25.40 -24.20
CA THR A 28 60.60 -26.51 -23.24
C THR A 28 59.42 -26.51 -22.26
N ARG A 29 58.70 -27.64 -22.19
CA ARG A 29 57.65 -27.93 -21.19
C ARG A 29 58.24 -27.98 -19.78
N VAL A 30 57.91 -26.98 -18.97
CA VAL A 30 57.84 -27.12 -17.52
C VAL A 30 56.41 -27.60 -17.18
N PRO A 31 56.20 -28.59 -16.29
CA PRO A 31 54.85 -28.98 -15.90
C PRO A 31 54.13 -27.80 -15.24
N LEU A 32 53.05 -27.33 -15.86
CA LEU A 32 52.11 -26.40 -15.23
C LEU A 32 51.55 -27.06 -13.96
N PRO A 33 51.45 -26.34 -12.82
CA PRO A 33 50.70 -26.82 -11.69
C PRO A 33 49.27 -27.09 -12.16
N LEU A 34 48.70 -28.25 -11.80
CA LEU A 34 47.28 -28.50 -12.04
C LEU A 34 46.45 -27.31 -11.52
N PRO A 35 45.36 -26.92 -12.20
CA PRO A 35 44.47 -25.90 -11.67
C PRO A 35 44.02 -26.38 -10.29
N SER A 36 44.37 -25.62 -9.25
CA SER A 36 43.76 -25.78 -7.94
C SER A 36 42.25 -25.74 -8.18
N GLN A 37 41.58 -26.89 -8.03
CA GLN A 37 40.13 -26.92 -7.94
C GLN A 37 39.81 -26.16 -6.66
N ARG A 38 39.51 -24.87 -6.80
CA ARG A 38 39.06 -24.04 -5.70
C ARG A 38 37.74 -24.62 -5.21
N THR A 39 37.80 -25.40 -4.15
CA THR A 39 36.63 -25.94 -3.46
C THR A 39 35.87 -24.74 -2.91
N MET A 40 34.68 -24.47 -3.45
CA MET A 40 33.86 -23.35 -2.99
C MET A 40 33.56 -23.53 -1.50
N SER A 41 33.63 -22.42 -0.75
CA SER A 41 33.29 -22.44 0.67
C SER A 41 31.80 -22.79 0.83
N LYS A 42 31.41 -23.32 2.00
CA LYS A 42 29.99 -23.62 2.30
C LYS A 42 29.10 -22.38 2.11
N GLU A 43 29.61 -21.20 2.43
CA GLU A 43 28.91 -19.92 2.24
C GLU A 43 28.77 -19.55 0.77
N GLU A 44 29.81 -19.73 -0.04
CA GLU A 44 29.76 -19.46 -1.47
C GLU A 44 28.75 -20.40 -2.17
N VAL A 45 28.70 -21.69 -1.80
CA VAL A 45 27.72 -22.66 -2.32
C VAL A 45 26.30 -22.28 -1.90
N GLN A 46 26.10 -21.86 -0.66
CA GLN A 46 24.79 -21.45 -0.16
C GLN A 46 24.29 -20.17 -0.84
N ASN A 47 25.17 -19.20 -1.07
CA ASN A 47 24.85 -17.98 -1.82
C ASN A 47 24.54 -18.29 -3.29
N HIS A 48 25.27 -19.21 -3.92
CA HIS A 48 24.99 -19.64 -5.29
C HIS A 48 23.61 -20.31 -5.41
N ARG A 49 23.28 -21.21 -4.48
CA ARG A 49 21.96 -21.84 -4.41
C ARG A 49 20.86 -20.82 -4.20
N ARG A 50 21.03 -19.90 -3.24
CA ARG A 50 20.05 -18.84 -2.99
C ARG A 50 19.85 -17.98 -4.23
N SER A 51 20.93 -17.56 -4.90
CA SER A 51 20.85 -16.79 -6.15
C SER A 51 20.13 -17.55 -7.27
N ALA A 52 20.35 -18.87 -7.39
CA ALA A 52 19.65 -19.70 -8.37
C ALA A 52 18.15 -19.81 -8.05
N THR A 53 17.77 -19.97 -6.78
CA THR A 53 16.38 -19.97 -6.33
C THR A 53 15.70 -18.64 -6.61
N LYS A 54 16.35 -17.50 -6.30
CA LYS A 54 15.81 -16.16 -6.64
C LYS A 54 15.54 -16.03 -8.14
N LYS A 55 16.46 -16.54 -8.97
CA LYS A 55 16.29 -16.51 -10.43
C LYS A 55 15.13 -17.42 -10.88
N LYS A 56 14.99 -18.61 -10.30
CA LYS A 56 13.91 -19.56 -10.58
C LYS A 56 12.53 -18.98 -10.31
N TYR A 57 12.39 -18.23 -9.21
CA TYR A 57 11.12 -17.63 -8.78
C TYR A 57 11.07 -16.12 -9.04
N SER A 58 11.81 -15.61 -10.04
CA SER A 58 11.81 -14.17 -10.36
C SER A 58 10.52 -13.71 -11.05
N PHE A 59 9.84 -14.65 -11.71
CA PHE A 59 8.56 -14.50 -12.39
C PHE A 59 7.81 -15.82 -12.26
N ILE A 60 6.53 -15.77 -11.85
CA ILE A 60 5.66 -16.94 -11.76
C ILE A 60 4.59 -16.81 -12.85
N ALA A 61 4.46 -17.82 -13.70
CA ALA A 61 3.46 -17.81 -14.77
C ALA A 61 2.12 -18.43 -14.31
N ASP A 62 1.04 -17.98 -14.93
CA ASP A 62 -0.29 -18.59 -14.79
C ASP A 62 -0.27 -20.05 -15.28
N ASN A 63 -0.34 -20.99 -14.34
CA ASN A 63 -0.19 -22.42 -14.61
C ASN A 63 -1.45 -23.26 -14.32
N PHE A 64 -2.52 -22.65 -13.80
CA PHE A 64 -3.73 -23.37 -13.38
C PHE A 64 -4.96 -22.95 -14.17
N THR A 65 -5.81 -23.91 -14.48
CA THR A 65 -7.09 -23.68 -15.18
C THR A 65 -8.31 -23.96 -14.31
N SER A 66 -8.13 -24.48 -13.09
CA SER A 66 -9.22 -24.75 -12.15
C SER A 66 -8.75 -24.67 -10.68
N LEU A 67 -9.71 -24.45 -9.78
CA LEU A 67 -9.46 -24.44 -8.34
C LEU A 67 -8.96 -25.78 -7.79
N ASP A 68 -9.39 -26.89 -8.37
CA ASP A 68 -8.93 -28.22 -7.95
C ASP A 68 -7.42 -28.38 -8.22
N GLN A 69 -6.92 -27.86 -9.35
CA GLN A 69 -5.49 -27.90 -9.66
C GLN A 69 -4.69 -27.03 -8.70
N VAL A 70 -5.18 -25.83 -8.38
CA VAL A 70 -4.55 -24.94 -7.38
C VAL A 70 -4.53 -25.62 -6.01
N THR A 71 -5.66 -26.17 -5.56
CA THR A 71 -5.79 -26.85 -4.26
C THR A 71 -4.85 -28.05 -4.18
N ALA A 72 -4.78 -28.85 -5.24
CA ALA A 72 -3.83 -29.95 -5.35
C ALA A 72 -2.38 -29.45 -5.28
N ALA A 73 -2.05 -28.34 -5.97
CA ALA A 73 -0.72 -27.75 -5.95
C ALA A 73 -0.35 -27.15 -4.58
N LEU A 74 -1.30 -26.53 -3.87
CA LEU A 74 -1.10 -26.06 -2.48
C LEU A 74 -0.80 -27.24 -1.56
N ARG A 75 -1.57 -28.33 -1.67
CA ARG A 75 -1.35 -29.56 -0.90
C ARG A 75 -0.01 -30.21 -1.22
N GLU A 76 0.36 -30.30 -2.51
CA GLU A 76 1.65 -30.85 -2.95
C GLU A 76 2.82 -29.96 -2.50
N ALA A 77 2.63 -28.64 -2.45
CA ALA A 77 3.60 -27.70 -1.90
C ALA A 77 3.79 -27.86 -0.38
N GLY A 78 2.88 -28.56 0.31
CA GLY A 78 2.87 -28.70 1.76
C GLY A 78 2.33 -27.47 2.48
N LEU A 79 1.49 -26.67 1.80
CA LEU A 79 0.71 -25.62 2.46
C LEU A 79 -0.57 -26.26 2.98
N GLU A 80 -0.58 -26.62 4.27
CA GLU A 80 -1.75 -27.17 4.95
C GLU A 80 -2.66 -26.08 5.52
N SER A 81 -2.07 -24.95 5.94
CA SER A 81 -2.74 -23.75 6.44
C SER A 81 -1.93 -22.50 6.09
N SER A 82 -2.58 -21.36 6.01
CA SER A 82 -1.98 -20.03 5.86
C SER A 82 -2.66 -19.05 6.80
N ASN A 83 -2.09 -17.86 6.97
CA ASN A 83 -2.72 -16.78 7.73
C ASN A 83 -3.04 -15.61 6.81
N LEU A 84 -4.24 -15.03 6.92
CA LEU A 84 -4.68 -13.93 6.08
C LEU A 84 -4.56 -12.59 6.80
N ILE A 85 -4.14 -11.57 6.06
CA ILE A 85 -4.13 -10.17 6.50
C ILE A 85 -4.90 -9.36 5.47
N VAL A 86 -5.74 -8.41 5.90
CA VAL A 86 -6.52 -7.57 4.97
C VAL A 86 -6.12 -6.11 5.11
N GLY A 87 -5.83 -5.48 3.97
CA GLY A 87 -5.63 -4.05 3.82
C GLY A 87 -6.70 -3.43 2.94
N ILE A 88 -7.36 -2.36 3.41
CA ILE A 88 -8.39 -1.65 2.64
C ILE A 88 -7.94 -0.21 2.37
N ASP A 89 -7.93 0.14 1.09
CA ASP A 89 -7.68 1.49 0.61
C ASP A 89 -8.88 2.39 0.93
N PHE A 90 -8.62 3.52 1.60
CA PHE A 90 -9.60 4.57 1.93
C PHE A 90 -9.15 5.95 1.38
N THR A 91 -8.47 5.95 0.25
CA THR A 91 -8.07 7.17 -0.46
C THR A 91 -9.25 7.78 -1.21
N LYS A 92 -9.11 9.06 -1.54
CA LYS A 92 -10.14 9.89 -2.16
C LYS A 92 -10.45 9.48 -3.59
N SER A 93 -9.55 8.78 -4.28
CA SER A 93 -9.79 8.33 -5.66
C SER A 93 -11.02 7.44 -5.81
N ASN A 94 -11.36 6.72 -4.75
CA ASN A 94 -12.60 5.96 -4.62
C ASN A 94 -13.88 6.79 -4.82
N GLU A 95 -13.84 8.12 -4.77
CA GLU A 95 -14.98 8.98 -5.10
C GLU A 95 -15.29 9.00 -6.60
N TRP A 96 -14.29 8.81 -7.47
CA TRP A 96 -14.45 8.94 -8.92
C TRP A 96 -14.12 7.66 -9.72
N THR A 97 -13.43 6.68 -9.13
CA THR A 97 -13.09 5.39 -9.79
C THR A 97 -14.24 4.40 -9.85
N GLY A 98 -15.45 4.80 -9.43
CA GLY A 98 -16.71 4.07 -9.65
C GLY A 98 -17.58 4.65 -10.77
N LYS A 99 -17.02 5.50 -11.63
CA LYS A 99 -17.76 6.19 -12.69
C LYS A 99 -18.45 5.24 -13.65
N ALA A 100 -17.72 4.29 -14.22
CA ALA A 100 -18.24 3.30 -15.17
C ALA A 100 -18.76 2.05 -14.45
N SER A 101 -18.01 1.53 -13.49
CA SER A 101 -18.27 0.24 -12.85
C SER A 101 -19.31 0.30 -11.73
N PHE A 102 -19.58 1.47 -11.15
CA PHE A 102 -20.49 1.61 -10.01
C PHE A 102 -21.52 2.73 -10.15
N GLY A 103 -21.80 3.14 -11.39
CA GLY A 103 -22.87 4.08 -11.71
C GLY A 103 -22.60 5.50 -11.20
N ASN A 104 -21.36 5.98 -11.33
CA ASN A 104 -20.94 7.31 -10.88
C ASN A 104 -21.15 7.55 -9.39
N ARG A 105 -20.95 6.50 -8.59
CA ARG A 105 -20.95 6.55 -7.13
C ARG A 105 -19.56 6.22 -6.60
N SER A 106 -19.27 6.69 -5.39
CA SER A 106 -18.06 6.28 -4.69
C SER A 106 -18.05 4.78 -4.47
N LEU A 107 -16.89 4.14 -4.65
CA LEU A 107 -16.67 2.71 -4.39
C LEU A 107 -16.90 2.34 -2.92
N HIS A 108 -16.88 3.30 -1.99
CA HIS A 108 -17.21 3.11 -0.57
C HIS A 108 -18.65 3.47 -0.20
N THR A 109 -19.52 3.79 -1.17
CA THR A 109 -20.91 4.16 -0.85
C THR A 109 -21.61 3.02 -0.11
N ILE A 110 -22.02 3.24 1.13
CA ILE A 110 -22.80 2.27 1.91
C ILE A 110 -24.27 2.39 1.52
N GLY A 111 -24.89 1.27 1.15
CA GLY A 111 -26.30 1.24 0.77
C GLY A 111 -26.93 -0.14 0.97
N ASN A 112 -28.06 -0.34 0.29
CA ASN A 112 -28.81 -1.61 0.26
C ASN A 112 -28.12 -2.66 -0.61
N THR A 113 -27.41 -2.22 -1.65
CA THR A 113 -26.60 -3.11 -2.49
C THR A 113 -25.14 -3.03 -2.03
N PRO A 114 -24.42 -4.16 -1.97
CA PRO A 114 -23.00 -4.16 -1.65
C PRO A 114 -22.22 -3.30 -2.65
N ASN A 115 -21.34 -2.44 -2.15
CA ASN A 115 -20.36 -1.77 -3.00
C ASN A 115 -19.23 -2.75 -3.42
N PRO A 116 -18.32 -2.34 -4.32
CA PRO A 116 -17.27 -3.22 -4.82
C PRO A 116 -16.33 -3.76 -3.72
N TYR A 117 -16.02 -2.96 -2.69
CA TYR A 117 -15.24 -3.44 -1.54
C TYR A 117 -15.99 -4.48 -0.72
N GLU A 118 -17.28 -4.25 -0.41
CA GLU A 118 -18.10 -5.24 0.31
C GLU A 118 -18.22 -6.55 -0.45
N SER A 119 -18.37 -6.44 -1.77
CA SER A 119 -18.42 -7.59 -2.68
C SER A 119 -17.10 -8.34 -2.66
N ALA A 120 -15.96 -7.63 -2.75
CA ALA A 120 -14.63 -8.23 -2.68
C ALA A 120 -14.40 -8.94 -1.33
N ILE A 121 -14.65 -8.27 -0.19
CA ILE A 121 -14.53 -8.84 1.16
C ILE A 121 -15.36 -10.13 1.26
N SER A 122 -16.61 -10.10 0.77
CA SER A 122 -17.51 -11.25 0.83
C SER A 122 -17.00 -12.42 -0.02
N VAL A 123 -16.53 -12.15 -1.24
CA VAL A 123 -15.99 -13.18 -2.12
C VAL A 123 -14.70 -13.75 -1.55
N ILE A 124 -13.77 -12.92 -1.07
CA ILE A 124 -12.54 -13.35 -0.40
C ILE A 124 -12.87 -14.24 0.80
N GLY A 125 -13.85 -13.87 1.62
CA GLY A 125 -14.28 -14.69 2.76
C GLY A 125 -14.80 -16.06 2.35
N LYS A 126 -15.51 -16.17 1.23
CA LYS A 126 -15.98 -17.47 0.72
C LYS A 126 -14.86 -18.32 0.13
N THR A 127 -13.88 -17.69 -0.51
CA THR A 127 -12.92 -18.39 -1.37
C THR A 127 -11.55 -18.59 -0.75
N LEU A 128 -11.08 -17.65 0.07
CA LEU A 128 -9.74 -17.69 0.67
C LEU A 128 -9.77 -18.06 2.16
N ALA A 129 -10.85 -17.75 2.90
CA ALA A 129 -10.94 -18.08 4.33
C ALA A 129 -10.82 -19.59 4.65
N PRO A 130 -11.25 -20.55 3.79
CA PRO A 130 -10.99 -21.97 4.04
C PRO A 130 -9.51 -22.35 4.11
N PHE A 131 -8.60 -21.48 3.66
CA PHE A 131 -7.15 -21.67 3.75
C PHE A 131 -6.52 -20.94 4.95
N ASP A 132 -7.33 -20.21 5.73
CA ASP A 132 -6.89 -19.52 6.94
C ASP A 132 -6.85 -20.48 8.14
N GLU A 133 -5.79 -20.42 8.94
CA GLU A 133 -5.54 -21.41 10.01
C GLU A 133 -6.47 -21.25 11.21
N ASP A 134 -6.69 -20.00 11.65
CA ASP A 134 -7.34 -19.69 12.92
C ASP A 134 -8.61 -18.83 12.78
N ASN A 135 -8.94 -18.41 11.55
CA ASN A 135 -10.03 -17.49 11.22
C ASN A 135 -9.89 -16.14 11.93
N LEU A 136 -8.67 -15.74 12.31
CA LEU A 136 -8.33 -14.45 12.89
C LEU A 136 -7.65 -13.58 11.84
N ILE A 137 -8.34 -12.54 11.40
CA ILE A 137 -7.94 -11.71 10.26
C ILE A 137 -7.51 -10.32 10.76
N PRO A 138 -6.20 -10.03 10.91
CA PRO A 138 -5.72 -8.67 11.10
C PRO A 138 -6.18 -7.78 9.94
N CYS A 139 -6.92 -6.71 10.26
CA CYS A 139 -7.52 -5.81 9.28
C CYS A 139 -7.04 -4.37 9.48
N PHE A 140 -6.59 -3.77 8.38
CA PHE A 140 -6.07 -2.41 8.35
C PHE A 140 -6.76 -1.55 7.29
N GLY A 141 -6.90 -0.27 7.59
CA GLY A 141 -7.21 0.77 6.61
C GLY A 141 -6.04 1.73 6.42
N PHE A 142 -5.92 2.32 5.23
CA PHE A 142 -4.89 3.31 4.90
C PHE A 142 -5.40 4.35 3.90
N GLY A 143 -4.74 5.50 3.80
CA GLY A 143 -5.06 6.54 2.81
C GLY A 143 -6.19 7.51 3.21
N ASP A 144 -6.78 7.33 4.38
CA ASP A 144 -7.73 8.30 4.94
C ASP A 144 -6.99 9.52 5.51
N ALA A 145 -7.72 10.55 5.91
CA ALA A 145 -7.13 11.79 6.42
C ALA A 145 -6.38 11.65 7.75
N THR A 146 -6.48 10.51 8.44
CA THR A 146 -5.70 10.24 9.65
C THR A 146 -4.38 9.51 9.36
N THR A 147 -4.28 8.80 8.23
CA THR A 147 -3.11 7.97 7.88
C THR A 147 -2.30 8.47 6.69
N HIS A 148 -2.96 9.15 5.73
CA HIS A 148 -2.36 9.57 4.45
C HIS A 148 -1.58 8.39 3.81
N ASP A 149 -0.41 8.64 3.23
CA ASP A 149 0.48 7.63 2.66
C ASP A 149 1.54 7.12 3.65
N GLN A 150 1.39 7.38 4.95
CA GLN A 150 2.45 7.18 5.95
C GLN A 150 2.20 6.03 6.93
N GLU A 151 0.95 5.85 7.34
CA GLU A 151 0.56 4.95 8.42
C GLU A 151 -0.63 4.06 8.00
N VAL A 152 -1.02 3.16 8.89
CA VAL A 152 -2.28 2.40 8.80
C VAL A 152 -3.07 2.58 10.08
N PHE A 153 -4.38 2.39 10.03
CA PHE A 153 -5.22 2.22 11.21
C PHE A 153 -5.74 0.79 11.30
N SER A 154 -5.90 0.26 12.51
CA SER A 154 -6.51 -1.06 12.73
C SER A 154 -8.04 -0.93 12.82
N PHE A 155 -8.76 -1.98 12.41
CA PHE A 155 -10.22 -2.01 12.49
C PHE A 155 -10.73 -2.06 13.94
N HIS A 156 -9.94 -2.61 14.86
CA HIS A 156 -10.21 -2.62 16.29
C HIS A 156 -9.27 -1.66 17.03
N SER A 157 -9.81 -0.97 18.04
CA SER A 157 -9.03 0.01 18.83
C SER A 157 -7.97 -0.63 19.72
N ASP A 158 -8.16 -1.91 20.08
CA ASP A 158 -7.21 -2.71 20.86
C ASP A 158 -6.24 -3.51 19.96
N HIS A 159 -6.32 -3.32 18.64
CA HIS A 159 -5.54 -4.02 17.62
C HIS A 159 -5.76 -5.53 17.55
N SER A 160 -6.86 -6.03 18.14
CA SER A 160 -7.27 -7.43 17.96
C SER A 160 -7.65 -7.72 16.49
N PRO A 161 -7.40 -8.94 16.00
CA PRO A 161 -7.86 -9.36 14.68
C PRO A 161 -9.40 -9.49 14.64
N CYS A 162 -9.97 -9.45 13.45
CA CYS A 162 -11.38 -9.78 13.23
C CYS A 162 -11.59 -11.31 13.19
N HIS A 163 -12.71 -11.80 13.70
CA HIS A 163 -13.11 -13.21 13.69
C HIS A 163 -13.84 -13.52 12.39
N GLY A 164 -13.06 -13.86 11.37
CA GLY A 164 -13.54 -14.16 10.02
C GLY A 164 -14.07 -12.94 9.26
N PHE A 165 -14.36 -13.17 7.98
CA PHE A 165 -14.73 -12.11 7.02
C PHE A 165 -16.09 -11.46 7.28
N GLU A 166 -16.97 -12.11 8.04
CA GLU A 166 -18.23 -11.51 8.48
C GLU A 166 -17.98 -10.34 9.45
N GLU A 167 -17.01 -10.47 10.37
CA GLU A 167 -16.62 -9.37 11.25
C GLU A 167 -15.85 -8.29 10.47
N VAL A 168 -15.00 -8.67 9.50
CA VAL A 168 -14.33 -7.71 8.60
C VAL A 168 -15.35 -6.82 7.89
N LEU A 169 -16.39 -7.42 7.31
CA LEU A 169 -17.46 -6.69 6.62
C LEU A 169 -18.25 -5.78 7.58
N THR A 170 -18.56 -6.28 8.78
CA THR A 170 -19.25 -5.52 9.83
C THR A 170 -18.43 -4.29 10.25
N CYS A 171 -17.14 -4.48 10.49
CA CYS A 171 -16.21 -3.40 10.85
C CYS A 171 -16.04 -2.40 9.70
N TYR A 172 -15.89 -2.87 8.45
CA TYR A 172 -15.85 -2.01 7.28
C TYR A 172 -17.08 -1.09 7.21
N ARG A 173 -18.30 -1.64 7.29
CA ARG A 173 -19.56 -0.86 7.25
C ARG A 173 -19.68 0.13 8.40
N ARG A 174 -19.09 -0.17 9.56
CA ARG A 174 -19.05 0.72 10.74
C ARG A 174 -18.04 1.85 10.58
N ILE A 175 -16.90 1.58 9.98
CA ILE A 175 -15.79 2.54 9.85
C ILE A 175 -16.06 3.55 8.74
N VAL A 176 -16.48 3.08 7.55
CA VAL A 176 -16.62 3.92 6.34
C VAL A 176 -17.38 5.24 6.56
N PRO A 177 -18.54 5.29 7.25
CA PRO A 177 -19.27 6.54 7.46
C PRO A 177 -18.52 7.59 8.28
N ASN A 178 -17.48 7.19 9.03
CA ASN A 178 -16.70 8.06 9.91
C ASN A 178 -15.36 8.48 9.28
N LEU A 179 -15.04 7.98 8.09
CA LEU A 179 -13.81 8.31 7.39
C LEU A 179 -13.91 9.63 6.64
N ARG A 180 -12.77 10.32 6.55
CA ARG A 180 -12.55 11.34 5.54
C ARG A 180 -11.53 10.81 4.55
N LEU A 181 -11.99 10.41 3.37
CA LEU A 181 -11.11 9.91 2.32
C LEU A 181 -10.08 10.99 1.94
N ALA A 182 -8.81 10.60 1.76
CA ALA A 182 -7.72 11.54 1.51
C ALA A 182 -6.67 10.96 0.55
N GLY A 183 -5.39 11.06 0.89
CA GLY A 183 -4.26 10.61 0.11
C GLY A 183 -2.98 11.27 0.63
N PRO A 184 -1.84 11.14 -0.06
CA PRO A 184 -1.61 10.33 -1.26
C PRO A 184 -1.82 8.81 -1.04
N THR A 185 -1.77 8.05 -2.12
CA THR A 185 -1.94 6.59 -2.12
C THR A 185 -0.59 5.90 -2.21
N SER A 186 -0.22 5.13 -1.18
CA SER A 186 0.92 4.20 -1.17
C SER A 186 0.53 2.91 -0.46
N TYR A 187 0.95 1.76 -0.98
CA TYR A 187 0.76 0.48 -0.29
C TYR A 187 1.88 0.18 0.70
N GLY A 188 2.92 1.01 0.73
CA GLY A 188 4.07 0.86 1.61
C GLY A 188 3.68 0.62 3.08
N PRO A 189 2.84 1.48 3.70
CA PRO A 189 2.46 1.32 5.11
C PRO A 189 1.76 -0.01 5.43
N VAL A 190 0.87 -0.49 4.56
CA VAL A 190 0.14 -1.74 4.81
C VAL A 190 1.00 -2.98 4.55
N VAL A 191 1.91 -2.92 3.57
CA VAL A 191 2.91 -3.97 3.35
C VAL A 191 3.88 -4.03 4.53
N GLU A 192 4.34 -2.89 5.05
CA GLU A 192 5.17 -2.81 6.27
C GLU A 192 4.44 -3.42 7.49
N ALA A 193 3.13 -3.15 7.65
CA ALA A 193 2.32 -3.72 8.72
C ALA A 193 2.20 -5.25 8.62
N ALA A 194 2.04 -5.79 7.41
CA ALA A 194 2.01 -7.23 7.20
C ALA A 194 3.36 -7.89 7.49
N VAL A 195 4.48 -7.26 7.10
CA VAL A 195 5.82 -7.74 7.44
C VAL A 195 6.04 -7.79 8.95
N ASP A 196 5.57 -6.78 9.69
CA ASP A 196 5.62 -6.77 11.16
C ASP A 196 4.80 -7.90 11.79
N ILE A 197 3.63 -8.25 11.25
CA ILE A 197 2.85 -9.42 11.69
C ILE A 197 3.60 -10.73 11.42
N VAL A 198 4.16 -10.89 10.22
CA VAL A 198 4.95 -12.08 9.85
C VAL A 198 6.15 -12.26 10.78
N GLU A 199 6.84 -11.16 11.11
CA GLU A 199 7.96 -11.20 12.06
C GLU A 199 7.48 -11.61 13.46
N ARG A 200 6.38 -11.04 13.96
CA ARG A 200 5.83 -11.32 15.30
C ARG A 200 5.24 -12.73 15.44
N SER A 201 4.76 -13.33 14.36
CA SER A 201 4.28 -14.72 14.33
C SER A 201 5.41 -15.75 14.29
N GLY A 202 6.68 -15.32 14.32
CA GLY A 202 7.83 -16.24 14.25
C GLY A 202 8.19 -16.65 12.82
N GLY A 203 7.76 -15.89 11.81
CA GLY A 203 7.97 -16.20 10.40
C GLY A 203 7.01 -17.26 9.86
N GLN A 204 5.76 -17.28 10.34
CA GLN A 204 4.71 -18.08 9.72
C GLN A 204 4.33 -17.50 8.35
N PHE A 205 3.86 -18.35 7.44
CA PHE A 205 3.45 -17.91 6.11
C PHE A 205 2.13 -17.13 6.18
N HIS A 206 2.13 -15.94 5.56
CA HIS A 206 0.94 -15.09 5.49
C HIS A 206 0.65 -14.68 4.04
N VAL A 207 -0.63 -14.43 3.76
CA VAL A 207 -1.09 -13.78 2.54
C VAL A 207 -1.75 -12.44 2.91
N LEU A 208 -1.13 -11.34 2.49
CA LEU A 208 -1.72 -10.02 2.57
C LEU A 208 -2.64 -9.79 1.37
N VAL A 209 -3.92 -9.57 1.61
CA VAL A 209 -4.90 -9.18 0.59
C VAL A 209 -5.16 -7.69 0.69
N ILE A 210 -4.74 -6.93 -0.32
CA ILE A 210 -4.99 -5.49 -0.42
C ILE A 210 -6.17 -5.28 -1.36
N ILE A 211 -7.24 -4.63 -0.90
CA ILE A 211 -8.36 -4.23 -1.75
C ILE A 211 -8.19 -2.73 -2.04
N ALA A 212 -8.06 -2.37 -3.31
CA ALA A 212 -7.78 -0.98 -3.72
C ALA A 212 -8.32 -0.66 -5.11
N ASP A 213 -8.40 0.63 -5.45
CA ASP A 213 -8.85 1.12 -6.76
C ASP A 213 -7.73 1.33 -7.79
N GLY A 214 -6.49 0.97 -7.41
CA GLY A 214 -5.32 0.97 -8.29
C GLY A 214 -4.64 2.32 -8.47
N GLN A 215 -5.12 3.39 -7.83
CA GLN A 215 -4.59 4.75 -8.05
C GLN A 215 -3.42 5.08 -7.12
N VAL A 216 -2.29 4.36 -7.22
CA VAL A 216 -1.04 4.79 -6.56
C VAL A 216 -0.67 6.18 -7.07
N THR A 217 -0.45 7.13 -6.15
CA THR A 217 -0.33 8.54 -6.54
C THR A 217 0.90 8.79 -7.38
N ARG A 218 0.72 9.37 -8.57
CA ARG A 218 1.80 9.90 -9.42
C ARG A 218 1.79 11.43 -9.32
N SER A 219 2.96 12.06 -9.19
CA SER A 219 3.04 13.53 -9.22
C SER A 219 2.83 14.03 -10.65
N VAL A 220 2.24 15.21 -10.79
CA VAL A 220 2.16 15.93 -12.08
C VAL A 220 3.54 16.32 -12.62
N ASP A 221 4.53 16.40 -11.72
CA ASP A 221 5.93 16.70 -12.05
C ASP A 221 6.73 15.44 -12.39
N THR A 222 6.16 14.24 -12.22
CA THR A 222 6.82 12.98 -12.56
C THR A 222 6.84 12.82 -14.07
N GLN A 223 8.02 12.86 -14.68
CA GLN A 223 8.15 12.68 -16.13
C GLN A 223 7.71 11.28 -16.57
N ASP A 224 7.34 11.14 -17.84
CA ASP A 224 7.02 9.85 -18.43
C ASP A 224 8.21 8.87 -18.26
N GLY A 225 8.02 7.85 -17.42
CA GLY A 225 9.03 6.84 -17.12
C GLY A 225 9.71 6.96 -15.75
N GLU A 226 9.47 8.04 -15.00
CA GLU A 226 9.92 8.18 -13.61
C GLU A 226 8.88 7.61 -12.63
N LEU A 227 9.35 7.20 -11.44
CA LEU A 227 8.51 6.77 -10.34
C LEU A 227 8.25 7.96 -9.42
N SER A 228 7.01 8.11 -8.97
CA SER A 228 6.68 9.01 -7.86
C SER A 228 7.25 8.50 -6.53
N PRO A 229 7.35 9.34 -5.49
CA PRO A 229 7.75 8.90 -4.16
C PRO A 229 6.87 7.78 -3.60
N GLN A 230 5.55 7.81 -3.89
CA GLN A 230 4.61 6.80 -3.43
C GLN A 230 4.79 5.46 -4.13
N GLU A 231 5.09 5.47 -5.43
CA GLU A 231 5.42 4.27 -6.20
C GLU A 231 6.75 3.68 -5.76
N GLU A 232 7.78 4.51 -5.59
CA GLU A 232 9.10 4.07 -5.11
C GLU A 232 8.98 3.43 -3.72
N ARG A 233 8.23 4.06 -2.81
CA ARG A 233 7.97 3.49 -1.49
C ARG A 233 7.22 2.16 -1.57
N THR A 234 6.19 2.08 -2.40
CA THR A 234 5.41 0.85 -2.59
C THR A 234 6.31 -0.28 -3.10
N ILE A 235 7.11 -0.02 -4.14
CA ILE A 235 8.08 -0.97 -4.69
C ILE A 235 9.09 -1.41 -3.63
N GLN A 236 9.67 -0.46 -2.89
CA GLN A 236 10.67 -0.76 -1.88
C GLN A 236 10.09 -1.62 -0.74
N SER A 237 8.85 -1.37 -0.32
CA SER A 237 8.17 -2.20 0.68
C SER A 237 7.88 -3.61 0.15
N ILE A 238 7.48 -3.77 -1.12
CA ILE A 238 7.28 -5.10 -1.74
C ILE A 238 8.60 -5.87 -1.85
N VAL A 239 9.68 -5.21 -2.31
CA VAL A 239 11.03 -5.79 -2.36
C VAL A 239 11.46 -6.24 -0.97
N THR A 240 11.26 -5.41 0.04
CA THR A 240 11.57 -5.75 1.44
C THR A 240 10.74 -6.95 1.91
N ALA A 241 9.44 -6.97 1.62
CA ALA A 241 8.53 -8.05 1.96
C ALA A 241 8.94 -9.41 1.35
N SER A 242 9.59 -9.42 0.17
CA SER A 242 10.09 -10.67 -0.44
C SER A 242 11.18 -11.39 0.38
N SER A 243 11.77 -10.73 1.39
CA SER A 243 12.67 -11.37 2.35
C SER A 243 11.95 -12.11 3.48
N TYR A 244 10.62 -12.07 3.52
CA TYR A 244 9.75 -12.65 4.53
C TYR A 244 8.82 -13.71 3.89
N PRO A 245 8.29 -14.66 4.67
CA PRO A 245 7.28 -15.61 4.20
C PRO A 245 5.91 -14.92 4.01
N LEU A 246 5.85 -13.95 3.09
CA LEU A 246 4.70 -13.10 2.82
C LEU A 246 4.40 -13.05 1.33
N SER A 247 3.19 -13.48 0.97
CA SER A 247 2.58 -13.27 -0.34
C SER A 247 1.65 -12.06 -0.30
N ILE A 248 1.55 -11.32 -1.40
CA ILE A 248 0.69 -10.14 -1.51
C ILE A 248 -0.25 -10.33 -2.69
N VAL A 249 -1.56 -10.21 -2.46
CA VAL A 249 -2.59 -10.25 -3.50
C VAL A 249 -3.30 -8.89 -3.53
N LEU A 250 -3.14 -8.14 -4.62
CA LEU A 250 -3.83 -6.89 -4.84
C LEU A 250 -5.13 -7.13 -5.62
N VAL A 251 -6.25 -6.94 -4.95
CA VAL A 251 -7.61 -7.08 -5.48
C VAL A 251 -8.08 -5.70 -5.97
N GLY A 252 -8.03 -5.52 -7.29
CA GLY A 252 -8.42 -4.28 -7.96
C GLY A 252 -9.93 -4.14 -8.11
N VAL A 253 -10.52 -3.14 -7.45
CA VAL A 253 -11.93 -2.76 -7.56
C VAL A 253 -12.11 -1.43 -8.29
N GLY A 254 -13.19 -1.28 -9.03
CA GLY A 254 -13.48 -0.04 -9.77
C GLY A 254 -12.92 -0.01 -11.19
N ASP A 255 -12.81 1.19 -11.73
CA ASP A 255 -12.54 1.46 -13.15
C ASP A 255 -11.06 1.30 -13.52
N GLY A 256 -10.14 1.37 -12.54
CA GLY A 256 -8.70 1.52 -12.79
C GLY A 256 -8.32 2.96 -13.19
N PRO A 257 -7.29 3.17 -14.04
CA PRO A 257 -6.59 2.18 -14.87
C PRO A 257 -5.71 1.20 -14.08
N TRP A 258 -5.44 0.04 -14.68
CA TRP A 258 -4.69 -1.06 -14.05
C TRP A 258 -3.34 -1.33 -14.72
N ASP A 259 -2.95 -0.53 -15.71
CA ASP A 259 -1.76 -0.79 -16.53
C ASP A 259 -0.47 -0.73 -15.71
N ASP A 260 -0.37 0.22 -14.78
CA ASP A 260 0.80 0.35 -13.90
C ASP A 260 0.83 -0.77 -12.85
N THR A 261 -0.34 -1.16 -12.35
CA THR A 261 -0.49 -2.29 -11.43
C THR A 261 -0.05 -3.61 -12.05
N LYS A 262 -0.38 -3.86 -13.31
CA LYS A 262 0.11 -5.03 -14.07
C LYS A 262 1.62 -5.01 -14.29
N LYS A 263 2.23 -3.82 -14.36
CA LYS A 263 3.70 -3.73 -14.43
C LYS A 263 4.35 -4.10 -13.08
N PHE A 264 3.66 -3.90 -11.95
CA PHE A 264 4.16 -4.31 -10.63
C PHE A 264 4.19 -5.84 -10.46
N ASP A 265 3.23 -6.56 -11.04
CA ASP A 265 3.22 -8.04 -11.09
C ASP A 265 4.52 -8.60 -11.69
N ASP A 266 4.82 -8.19 -12.92
CA ASP A 266 5.84 -8.87 -13.73
C ASP A 266 7.27 -8.34 -13.54
N LYS A 267 7.44 -7.11 -12.99
CA LYS A 267 8.68 -6.32 -13.19
C LYS A 267 9.16 -5.51 -11.99
N ILE A 268 8.95 -5.97 -10.75
CA ILE A 268 9.66 -5.39 -9.60
C ILE A 268 11.10 -5.94 -9.54
N PRO A 269 12.13 -5.13 -9.84
CA PRO A 269 13.51 -5.59 -9.78
C PRO A 269 13.95 -5.81 -8.32
N ALA A 270 14.94 -6.69 -8.13
CA ALA A 270 15.63 -6.95 -6.85
C ALA A 270 14.89 -7.73 -5.75
N ARG A 271 13.64 -8.16 -5.97
CA ARG A 271 12.94 -9.07 -5.05
C ARG A 271 13.60 -10.46 -4.95
N ASP A 272 13.48 -11.10 -3.80
CA ASP A 272 14.01 -12.45 -3.51
C ASP A 272 13.19 -13.54 -4.22
N PHE A 273 11.89 -13.32 -4.40
CA PHE A 273 11.00 -14.10 -5.24
C PHE A 273 9.81 -13.23 -5.64
N ASP A 274 9.05 -13.66 -6.64
CA ASP A 274 7.79 -13.06 -7.05
C ASP A 274 6.75 -13.22 -5.94
N ASN A 275 6.50 -12.17 -5.17
CA ASN A 275 5.64 -12.21 -3.99
C ASN A 275 4.38 -11.35 -4.12
N PHE A 276 4.02 -10.95 -5.34
CA PHE A 276 2.95 -10.01 -5.61
C PHE A 276 2.11 -10.48 -6.79
N GLN A 277 0.80 -10.62 -6.57
CA GLN A 277 -0.20 -10.98 -7.58
C GLN A 277 -1.24 -9.87 -7.70
N PHE A 278 -1.56 -9.44 -8.91
CA PHE A 278 -2.68 -8.55 -9.19
C PHE A 278 -3.92 -9.32 -9.70
N VAL A 279 -5.10 -9.00 -9.16
CA VAL A 279 -6.39 -9.56 -9.60
C VAL A 279 -7.38 -8.44 -9.88
N ASN A 280 -7.82 -8.32 -11.14
CA ASN A 280 -8.87 -7.36 -11.50
C ASN A 280 -10.26 -7.90 -11.16
N PHE A 281 -10.71 -7.63 -9.93
CA PHE A 281 -11.99 -8.10 -9.40
C PHE A 281 -13.17 -7.59 -10.23
N THR A 282 -13.19 -6.30 -10.54
CA THR A 282 -14.28 -5.69 -11.33
C THR A 282 -14.42 -6.34 -12.70
N SER A 283 -13.31 -6.59 -13.40
CA SER A 283 -13.33 -7.27 -14.70
C SER A 283 -13.92 -8.68 -14.60
N ILE A 284 -13.55 -9.46 -13.58
CA ILE A 284 -14.08 -10.82 -13.36
C ILE A 284 -15.59 -10.76 -13.06
N MET A 285 -16.01 -9.86 -12.19
CA MET A 285 -17.42 -9.77 -11.77
C MET A 285 -18.34 -9.24 -12.88
N LEU A 286 -17.81 -8.49 -13.85
CA LEU A 286 -18.56 -8.02 -15.03
C LEU A 286 -18.74 -9.08 -16.13
N ARG A 287 -18.03 -10.21 -16.08
CA ARG A 287 -18.19 -11.29 -17.08
C ARG A 287 -19.61 -11.86 -17.05
N SER A 288 -20.05 -12.42 -18.18
CA SER A 288 -21.26 -13.24 -18.21
C SER A 288 -21.02 -14.58 -17.50
N GLY A 289 -22.01 -15.06 -16.76
CA GLY A 289 -21.90 -16.30 -15.99
C GLY A 289 -22.68 -16.22 -14.68
N THR A 290 -22.81 -17.37 -14.03
CA THR A 290 -23.38 -17.48 -12.68
C THR A 290 -22.45 -16.83 -11.64
N GLN A 291 -23.01 -16.47 -10.49
CA GLN A 291 -22.21 -15.92 -9.38
C GLN A 291 -21.10 -16.90 -8.95
N SER A 292 -21.42 -18.20 -8.87
CA SER A 292 -20.45 -19.23 -8.48
C SER A 292 -19.26 -19.34 -9.44
N GLU A 293 -19.49 -19.25 -10.75
CA GLU A 293 -18.40 -19.28 -11.75
C GLU A 293 -17.48 -18.05 -11.64
N LYS A 294 -18.04 -16.88 -11.32
CA LYS A 294 -17.26 -15.65 -11.09
C LYS A 294 -16.44 -15.74 -9.81
N GLU A 295 -17.04 -16.23 -8.74
CA GLU A 295 -16.35 -16.47 -7.46
C GLU A 295 -15.21 -17.47 -7.62
N ALA A 296 -15.44 -18.57 -8.36
CA ALA A 296 -14.41 -19.55 -8.68
C ALA A 296 -13.29 -18.97 -9.56
N SER A 297 -13.63 -18.14 -10.54
CA SER A 297 -12.66 -17.45 -11.40
C SER A 297 -11.80 -16.46 -10.60
N PHE A 298 -12.40 -15.74 -9.66
CA PHE A 298 -11.68 -14.85 -8.76
C PHE A 298 -10.71 -15.63 -7.86
N ALA A 299 -11.20 -16.69 -7.22
CA ALA A 299 -10.41 -17.53 -6.35
C ALA A 299 -9.19 -18.13 -7.07
N LEU A 300 -9.41 -18.62 -8.31
CA LEU A 300 -8.34 -19.14 -9.16
C LEU A 300 -7.29 -18.07 -9.47
N ALA A 301 -7.73 -16.86 -9.83
CA ALA A 301 -6.82 -15.75 -10.12
C ALA A 301 -6.03 -15.30 -8.88
N ALA A 302 -6.68 -15.23 -7.70
CA ALA A 302 -6.04 -14.81 -6.45
C ALA A 302 -5.03 -15.84 -5.92
N LEU A 303 -5.25 -17.13 -6.18
CA LEU A 303 -4.41 -18.21 -5.71
C LEU A 303 -3.38 -18.69 -6.75
N MET A 304 -3.36 -18.11 -7.95
CA MET A 304 -2.57 -18.59 -9.09
C MET A 304 -1.08 -18.77 -8.76
N GLU A 305 -0.50 -17.81 -8.05
CA GLU A 305 0.91 -17.84 -7.70
C GLU A 305 1.22 -18.42 -6.32
N ILE A 306 0.24 -18.45 -5.40
CA ILE A 306 0.45 -18.82 -4.00
C ILE A 306 1.18 -20.16 -3.81
N PRO A 307 0.88 -21.26 -4.54
CA PRO A 307 1.62 -22.51 -4.40
C PRO A 307 3.11 -22.36 -4.71
N PHE A 308 3.45 -21.57 -5.74
CA PHE A 308 4.83 -21.34 -6.17
C PHE A 308 5.55 -20.39 -5.22
N GLN A 309 4.85 -19.37 -4.72
CA GLN A 309 5.36 -18.44 -3.71
C GLN A 309 5.69 -19.16 -2.41
N TYR A 310 4.83 -20.07 -1.94
CA TYR A 310 5.11 -20.91 -0.78
C TYR A 310 6.31 -21.85 -0.99
N LYS A 311 6.43 -22.47 -2.17
CA LYS A 311 7.62 -23.26 -2.54
C LYS A 311 8.88 -22.39 -2.55
N ALA A 312 8.82 -21.16 -3.05
CA ALA A 312 9.94 -20.23 -3.05
C ALA A 312 10.40 -19.91 -1.63
N VAL A 313 9.46 -19.56 -0.74
CA VAL A 313 9.70 -19.30 0.69
C VAL A 313 10.38 -20.49 1.38
N THR A 314 9.92 -21.71 1.07
CA THR A 314 10.49 -22.96 1.61
C THR A 314 11.90 -23.21 1.07
N GLU A 315 12.12 -23.08 -0.24
CA GLU A 315 13.43 -23.28 -0.89
C GLU A 315 14.46 -22.20 -0.50
N LEU A 316 14.02 -20.96 -0.28
CA LEU A 316 14.82 -19.85 0.24
C LEU A 316 15.14 -20.01 1.74
N ARG A 317 14.49 -20.95 2.42
CA ARG A 317 14.62 -21.22 3.86
C ARG A 317 14.32 -19.98 4.70
N ILE A 318 13.28 -19.24 4.35
CA ILE A 318 12.80 -18.07 5.12
C ILE A 318 11.54 -18.37 5.96
N LEU A 319 10.87 -19.50 5.70
CA LEU A 319 9.78 -19.99 6.56
C LEU A 319 10.26 -20.30 7.98
N GLY A 320 9.49 -19.91 8.98
CA GLY A 320 9.77 -20.14 10.40
C GLY A 320 10.99 -19.39 10.93
N ARG A 321 11.38 -18.28 10.28
CA ARG A 321 12.53 -17.46 10.67
C ARG A 321 12.13 -16.02 10.96
N VAL A 322 12.71 -15.53 12.07
CA VAL A 322 12.63 -14.13 12.50
C VAL A 322 13.91 -13.43 12.05
N THR A 323 13.79 -12.26 11.43
CA THR A 323 14.92 -11.52 10.83
C THR A 323 15.59 -10.54 11.78
N GLY A 324 14.86 -10.05 12.78
CA GLY A 324 15.16 -8.90 13.64
C GLY A 324 15.13 -7.55 12.91
N LYS A 325 14.75 -7.50 11.62
CA LYS A 325 14.90 -6.32 10.76
C LYS A 325 13.58 -5.60 10.45
N ALA A 326 12.44 -6.25 10.72
CA ALA A 326 11.14 -5.65 10.45
C ALA A 326 10.94 -4.40 11.32
N LYS A 327 10.43 -3.34 10.72
CA LYS A 327 10.01 -2.14 11.45
C LYS A 327 8.76 -2.48 12.25
N ARG A 328 8.77 -2.22 13.56
CA ARG A 328 7.59 -2.39 14.39
C ARG A 328 6.52 -1.38 14.00
N ILE A 329 5.31 -1.85 13.69
CA ILE A 329 4.19 -1.00 13.31
C ILE A 329 3.19 -0.94 14.47
N ASN A 330 2.86 0.28 14.89
CA ASN A 330 1.78 0.56 15.83
C ASN A 330 0.66 1.26 15.07
N PRO A 331 -0.38 0.53 14.61
CA PRO A 331 -1.49 1.09 13.86
C PRO A 331 -2.22 2.17 14.66
N ARG A 332 -2.77 3.17 13.97
CA ARG A 332 -3.72 4.10 14.58
C ARG A 332 -5.01 3.36 15.00
N PRO A 333 -5.75 3.86 16.01
CA PRO A 333 -7.11 3.39 16.25
C PRO A 333 -8.02 3.73 15.06
N PRO A 334 -9.14 3.01 14.87
CA PRO A 334 -10.08 3.29 13.79
C PRO A 334 -10.67 4.70 13.95
N PRO A 335 -10.91 5.44 12.85
CA PRO A 335 -11.52 6.76 12.93
C PRO A 335 -12.90 6.71 13.58
N VAL A 336 -13.09 7.52 14.62
CA VAL A 336 -14.35 7.62 15.36
C VAL A 336 -15.23 8.72 14.77
N PRO A 337 -16.57 8.59 14.89
CA PRO A 337 -17.48 9.67 14.50
C PRO A 337 -17.04 10.98 15.14
N HIS A 338 -16.94 12.05 14.35
CA HIS A 338 -16.80 13.40 14.89
C HIS A 338 -18.04 13.69 15.74
N ARG A 339 -17.93 13.54 17.07
CA ARG A 339 -18.82 14.26 17.96
C ARG A 339 -18.41 15.73 17.86
N PRO A 340 -19.32 16.64 17.43
CA PRO A 340 -19.13 18.04 17.76
C PRO A 340 -18.92 18.07 19.27
N GLN A 341 -17.81 18.62 19.73
CA GLN A 341 -17.70 18.94 21.14
C GLN A 341 -18.87 19.88 21.42
N THR A 342 -19.89 19.38 22.13
CA THR A 342 -20.82 20.23 22.85
C THR A 342 -19.94 20.97 23.84
N VAL A 343 -19.50 22.16 23.43
CA VAL A 343 -19.06 23.18 24.37
C VAL A 343 -20.24 23.30 25.32
N LEU A 344 -20.10 22.75 26.53
CA LEU A 344 -21.02 23.04 27.61
C LEU A 344 -21.01 24.56 27.74
N THR A 345 -22.05 25.21 27.22
CA THR A 345 -22.33 26.61 27.49
C THR A 345 -22.56 26.69 28.98
N ARG A 346 -21.49 26.97 29.72
CA ARG A 346 -21.54 27.39 31.10
C ARG A 346 -22.38 28.66 31.11
N GLU A 347 -23.56 28.59 31.71
CA GLU A 347 -24.42 29.75 31.90
C GLU A 347 -23.61 30.90 32.53
N PRO A 348 -23.77 32.15 32.05
CA PRO A 348 -23.11 33.28 32.66
C PRO A 348 -23.83 33.60 33.97
N SER A 349 -23.31 33.11 35.08
CA SER A 349 -23.61 33.69 36.38
C SER A 349 -22.95 35.08 36.47
N ASN A 350 -23.80 36.08 36.65
CA ASN A 350 -23.48 37.50 36.84
C ASN A 350 -22.34 37.71 37.86
N PRO A 351 -21.34 38.59 37.59
CA PRO A 351 -20.31 38.92 38.57
C PRO A 351 -20.72 40.15 39.39
N SER A 352 -20.97 39.96 40.68
CA SER A 352 -20.86 41.07 41.65
C SER A 352 -19.43 41.09 42.19
N ALA A 353 -18.75 42.20 41.94
CA ALA A 353 -17.35 42.43 42.23
C ALA A 353 -17.04 42.51 43.73
N THR A 354 -15.88 41.99 44.13
CA THR A 354 -14.96 42.63 45.10
C THR A 354 -13.54 42.05 44.97
N THR A 355 -12.65 42.92 44.45
CA THR A 355 -11.27 43.20 44.89
C THR A 355 -10.24 42.07 45.10
N ALA A 356 -9.17 42.18 44.30
CA ALA A 356 -7.76 41.89 44.59
C ALA A 356 -7.36 40.43 44.86
N ASP A 357 -6.65 39.80 43.91
CA ASP A 357 -5.20 39.66 44.04
C ASP A 357 -4.56 39.28 42.68
N ASP A 358 -3.34 39.75 42.50
CA ASP A 358 -2.58 39.85 41.27
C ASP A 358 -1.59 38.68 41.19
N GLN A 359 -1.85 37.69 40.33
CA GLN A 359 -0.85 36.77 39.77
C GLN A 359 -1.47 35.77 38.79
N ASN A 360 -1.26 36.00 37.48
CA ASN A 360 -0.68 35.05 36.52
C ASN A 360 -1.12 35.40 35.08
N GLN A 361 -0.32 36.21 34.40
CA GLN A 361 -0.62 36.78 33.09
C GLN A 361 0.09 35.97 31.98
N ALA A 362 -0.59 34.94 31.44
CA ALA A 362 -0.14 34.21 30.25
C ALA A 362 -1.31 33.85 29.33
N CYS A 363 -1.07 33.86 28.02
CA CYS A 363 -2.04 33.44 26.99
C CYS A 363 -2.14 31.90 26.95
N PRO A 364 -3.34 31.31 27.04
CA PRO A 364 -3.52 29.85 27.08
C PRO A 364 -3.21 29.13 25.76
N ILE A 365 -2.88 29.85 24.68
CA ILE A 365 -2.59 29.26 23.36
C ILE A 365 -1.08 29.08 23.13
N CYS A 366 -0.23 29.98 23.63
CA CYS A 366 1.21 29.96 23.34
C CYS A 366 2.12 29.90 24.57
N LEU A 367 1.58 30.03 25.79
CA LEU A 367 2.23 29.78 27.10
C LEU A 367 3.61 30.43 27.37
N THR A 368 4.10 31.33 26.51
CA THR A 368 5.50 31.81 26.60
C THR A 368 5.73 33.32 26.52
N ASN A 369 4.71 34.14 26.24
CA ASN A 369 4.88 35.62 26.25
C ASN A 369 3.80 36.36 27.06
N ARG A 370 4.24 37.41 27.78
CA ARG A 370 3.37 38.34 28.52
C ARG A 370 2.66 39.31 27.57
N LYS A 371 1.44 39.72 27.93
CA LYS A 371 0.58 40.63 27.15
C LYS A 371 1.27 41.99 26.93
N ASP A 372 1.57 42.31 25.68
CA ASP A 372 1.94 43.68 25.28
C ASP A 372 0.76 44.33 24.54
N MET A 373 0.25 45.44 25.06
CA MET A 373 -0.98 46.11 24.59
C MET A 373 -0.69 47.22 23.57
N ALA A 374 0.05 46.90 22.51
CA ALA A 374 0.30 47.86 21.42
C ALA A 374 -0.04 47.33 20.01
N PHE A 375 0.03 46.02 19.76
CA PHE A 375 -0.43 45.42 18.49
C PHE A 375 -0.94 44.00 18.76
N GLY A 376 -2.27 43.82 18.73
CA GLY A 376 -2.96 42.60 19.16
C GLY A 376 -2.58 41.33 18.40
N CYS A 377 -2.67 40.16 19.07
CA CYS A 377 -2.42 38.87 18.44
C CYS A 377 -3.44 38.61 17.31
N GLY A 378 -2.94 38.56 16.07
CA GLY A 378 -3.74 38.37 14.87
C GLY A 378 -4.28 36.94 14.75
N HIS A 379 -5.44 36.68 15.35
CA HIS A 379 -6.28 35.54 14.99
C HIS A 379 -7.68 36.06 14.62
N MET A 380 -7.90 36.28 13.32
CA MET A 380 -9.21 36.59 12.75
C MET A 380 -10.10 35.34 12.77
N VAL A 381 -11.28 35.45 13.40
CA VAL A 381 -12.38 34.49 13.27
C VAL A 381 -13.54 35.17 12.54
N SER A 382 -14.03 34.49 11.50
CA SER A 382 -15.15 34.83 10.62
C SER A 382 -16.40 35.34 11.38
N CYS A 383 -16.91 36.51 10.99
CA CYS A 383 -18.24 36.99 11.41
C CYS A 383 -19.15 37.19 10.19
N SER A 384 -20.25 36.45 10.16
CA SER A 384 -21.34 36.55 9.21
C SER A 384 -22.35 37.63 9.65
N LYS A 385 -22.96 38.28 8.64
CA LYS A 385 -24.10 39.23 8.70
C LYS A 385 -23.87 40.58 9.39
N PHE A 386 -23.76 41.65 8.60
CA PHE A 386 -24.62 42.84 8.78
C PHE A 386 -24.75 43.61 7.46
N SER A 387 -25.96 44.08 7.22
CA SER A 387 -26.44 44.83 6.05
C SER A 387 -26.12 46.32 6.15
N SER A 388 -26.37 47.02 5.04
CA SER A 388 -26.61 48.46 4.85
C SER A 388 -25.44 49.42 4.61
N HIS A 389 -25.33 49.83 3.33
CA HIS A 389 -25.19 51.20 2.81
C HIS A 389 -24.60 52.28 3.73
N PHE A 390 -23.50 52.92 3.30
CA PHE A 390 -23.41 54.37 3.02
C PHE A 390 -22.05 54.77 2.38
N VAL A 391 -22.11 55.39 1.20
CA VAL A 391 -21.37 56.58 0.70
C VAL A 391 -19.83 56.57 0.79
N SER A 392 -19.06 56.41 -0.30
CA SER A 392 -18.73 57.34 -1.41
C SER A 392 -17.59 58.34 -1.11
N VAL A 393 -16.75 58.49 -2.16
CA VAL A 393 -15.90 59.62 -2.61
C VAL A 393 -14.38 59.62 -2.30
N TYR A 394 -13.63 59.83 -3.40
CA TYR A 394 -12.22 60.26 -3.63
C TYR A 394 -11.16 59.14 -3.67
N LEU A 395 -10.28 58.97 -4.68
CA LEU A 395 -9.83 59.80 -5.82
C LEU A 395 -9.29 58.94 -6.98
N LEU A 396 -9.61 59.38 -8.20
CA LEU A 396 -8.84 59.43 -9.47
C LEU A 396 -7.46 58.72 -9.55
N HIS A 397 -7.26 57.80 -10.51
CA HIS A 397 -6.75 58.00 -11.89
C HIS A 397 -5.27 58.41 -12.04
N CYS A 398 -4.48 57.49 -12.60
CA CYS A 398 -3.54 57.69 -13.73
C CYS A 398 -3.57 56.36 -14.52
N PHE A 399 -4.23 56.22 -15.69
CA PHE A 399 -3.77 56.57 -17.06
C PHE A 399 -2.36 56.00 -17.38
N LEU A 400 -2.06 55.26 -18.46
CA LEU A 400 -2.77 54.68 -19.62
C LEU A 400 -1.78 53.69 -20.31
N PRO A 401 -2.23 52.87 -21.28
CA PRO A 401 -1.48 51.98 -22.17
C PRO A 401 -1.26 52.57 -23.59
N GLU A 402 -0.36 51.98 -24.37
CA GLU A 402 -0.35 51.97 -25.87
C GLU A 402 0.22 50.58 -26.28
N ALA A 403 -0.41 49.71 -27.10
CA ALA A 403 -0.90 49.83 -28.49
C ALA A 403 0.29 50.05 -29.46
N PHE A 404 0.50 49.43 -30.63
CA PHE A 404 -0.24 48.74 -31.70
C PHE A 404 0.76 47.77 -32.39
N ALA A 405 0.44 46.80 -33.24
CA ALA A 405 0.01 46.84 -34.67
C ALA A 405 0.41 45.46 -35.26
N ILE A 406 -0.21 44.78 -36.23
CA ILE A 406 -1.21 45.00 -37.28
C ILE A 406 -1.99 43.69 -37.45
#